data_AF-K9VCJ9-F1
#
_entry.id   AF-K9VCJ9-F1
#
_cell.length_a   1.000
_cell.length_b   1.000
_cell.length_c   1.000
_cell.angle_alpha   90.00
_cell.angle_beta   90.00
_cell.angle_gamma   90.00
#
_symmetry.space_group_name_H-M   'P 1'
#
loop_
_entity.id
_entity.type
_entity.pdbx_description
1 polymer ?
#
loop_
_entity_poly.entity_id
_entity_poly.type
_entity_poly.pdbx_seq_one_letter_code
_entity_poly.pdbx_strand_id
1 'polypeptide(L)'
;MQLQTDIRTWQSQPTPGSLASVGDWEKFGCAVPAPKLAPSMWVKLFNPPTAFSFDEAWLLCECSEEQWLAWIPDYGEILLSTHEFCATKS
;
A
#
# COMPACT_ATOMS: atom_id res chain seq x y z
N MET A 1 6.03 61.95 1.00
CA MET A 1 6.03 60.70 0.22
C MET A 1 6.33 59.56 1.18
N GLN A 2 5.32 58.93 1.76
CA GLN A 2 5.41 57.62 2.41
C GLN A 2 4.04 56.95 2.26
N LEU A 3 4.00 55.91 1.43
CA LEU A 3 2.81 55.10 1.19
C LEU A 3 2.67 54.13 2.35
N GLN A 4 1.77 54.45 3.29
CA GLN A 4 1.30 53.48 4.28
C GLN A 4 0.38 52.50 3.56
N THR A 5 0.86 51.29 3.36
CA THR A 5 0.11 50.20 2.75
C THR A 5 -0.85 49.63 3.79
N ASP A 6 -2.05 50.21 3.85
CA ASP A 6 -3.22 49.61 4.49
C ASP A 6 -3.60 48.37 3.68
N ILE A 7 -3.09 47.20 4.08
CA ILE A 7 -3.58 45.93 3.56
C ILE A 7 -4.83 45.61 4.36
N ARG A 8 -5.93 46.16 3.85
CA ARG A 8 -7.30 45.81 4.20
C ARG A 8 -7.43 44.30 4.35
N THR A 9 -7.72 43.87 5.56
CA THR A 9 -8.16 42.53 5.92
C THR A 9 -9.38 42.16 5.06
N TRP A 10 -9.19 41.37 4.01
CA TRP A 10 -10.30 40.73 3.32
C TRP A 10 -10.55 39.38 4.00
N GLN A 11 -11.56 39.38 4.86
CA GLN A 11 -12.21 38.19 5.40
C GLN A 11 -12.86 37.41 4.25
N SER A 12 -12.24 36.30 3.83
CA SER A 12 -12.91 35.28 3.04
C SER A 12 -13.80 34.47 3.96
N GLN A 13 -15.09 34.83 4.05
CA GLN A 13 -16.10 33.96 4.65
C GLN A 13 -16.12 32.63 3.89
N PRO A 14 -16.06 31.47 4.58
CA PRO A 14 -16.36 30.21 3.94
C PRO A 14 -17.88 30.13 3.67
N THR A 15 -18.21 29.87 2.42
CA THR A 15 -19.54 29.47 1.96
C THR A 15 -20.00 28.21 2.71
N PRO A 16 -21.25 28.09 3.16
CA PRO A 16 -21.80 26.84 3.66
C PRO A 16 -22.09 25.93 2.47
N GLY A 17 -21.06 25.24 2.01
CA GLY A 17 -21.13 24.32 0.89
C GLY A 17 -20.08 23.26 1.08
N SER A 18 -20.39 22.31 1.96
CA SER A 18 -19.82 20.97 2.08
C SER A 18 -18.71 20.65 1.07
N LEU A 19 -17.46 20.88 1.46
CA LEU A 19 -16.36 20.06 1.00
C LEU A 19 -15.52 19.75 2.23
N ALA A 20 -15.65 18.50 2.67
CA ALA A 20 -15.00 17.96 3.84
C ALA A 20 -13.50 18.31 3.82
N SER A 21 -13.05 18.74 4.98
CA SER A 21 -11.68 19.10 5.29
C SER A 21 -10.68 18.09 4.71
N VAL A 22 -9.72 18.61 3.95
CA VAL A 22 -8.42 17.98 3.75
C VAL A 22 -7.81 17.82 5.14
N GLY A 23 -7.93 16.63 5.70
CA GLY A 23 -7.48 16.32 7.05
C GLY A 23 -8.14 15.06 7.57
N ASP A 24 -7.99 13.94 6.84
CA ASP A 24 -8.27 12.62 7.42
C ASP A 24 -7.66 11.47 6.59
N TRP A 25 -6.60 11.70 5.80
CA TRP A 25 -5.97 10.57 5.09
C TRP A 25 -5.19 9.65 6.05
N GLU A 26 -4.84 10.17 7.23
CA GLU A 26 -4.21 9.45 8.34
C GLU A 26 -5.13 8.40 8.98
N LYS A 27 -6.44 8.47 8.71
CA LYS A 27 -7.45 7.53 9.22
C LYS A 27 -7.87 6.46 8.21
N PHE A 28 -7.33 6.52 6.99
CA PHE A 28 -7.44 5.46 5.96
C PHE A 28 -6.18 4.61 5.84
N GLY A 29 -5.13 4.94 6.60
CA GLY A 29 -4.10 3.98 6.93
C GLY A 29 -4.74 2.88 7.74
N CYS A 30 -5.39 1.94 7.06
CA CYS A 30 -5.62 0.64 7.61
C CYS A 30 -4.21 0.12 7.84
N ALA A 31 -3.68 0.36 9.04
CA ALA A 31 -2.61 -0.42 9.61
C ALA A 31 -3.21 -1.82 9.82
N VAL A 32 -3.53 -2.48 8.71
CA VAL A 32 -3.68 -3.91 8.66
C VAL A 32 -2.34 -4.37 9.20
N PRO A 33 -2.30 -4.97 10.40
CA PRO A 33 -1.05 -5.52 10.88
C PRO A 33 -0.55 -6.40 9.74
N ALA A 34 0.68 -6.13 9.27
CA ALA A 34 1.27 -6.84 8.15
C ALA A 34 0.93 -8.33 8.33
N PRO A 35 0.33 -8.98 7.32
CA PRO A 35 -0.08 -10.37 7.44
C PRO A 35 1.08 -11.14 8.07
N LYS A 36 0.77 -11.99 9.07
CA LYS A 36 1.81 -12.75 9.78
C LYS A 36 2.36 -13.81 8.83
N LEU A 37 3.22 -13.38 7.93
CA LEU A 37 3.88 -14.19 6.94
C LEU A 37 5.03 -14.91 7.62
N ALA A 38 5.12 -16.21 7.36
CA ALA A 38 6.21 -17.03 7.82
C ALA A 38 6.96 -17.55 6.59
N PRO A 39 8.29 -17.69 6.68
CA PRO A 39 9.02 -18.48 5.70
C PRO A 39 8.47 -19.91 5.70
N SER A 40 8.62 -20.63 4.59
CA SER A 40 8.11 -21.98 4.36
C SER A 40 6.58 -22.13 4.34
N MET A 41 5.88 -21.14 3.78
CA MET A 41 4.43 -21.18 3.59
C MET A 41 4.06 -20.93 2.12
N TRP A 42 3.05 -21.66 1.64
CA TRP A 42 2.43 -21.37 0.35
C TRP A 42 1.57 -20.11 0.44
N VAL A 43 1.71 -19.23 -0.54
CA VAL A 43 0.90 -18.03 -0.72
C VAL A 43 0.32 -18.02 -2.12
N LYS A 44 -0.86 -17.44 -2.27
CA LYS A 44 -1.54 -17.33 -3.55
C LYS A 44 -1.31 -15.93 -4.12
N LEU A 45 -0.70 -15.85 -5.29
CA LEU A 45 -0.48 -14.62 -6.06
C LEU A 45 -1.79 -14.12 -6.66
N PHE A 46 -2.00 -12.81 -6.60
CA PHE A 46 -3.14 -12.18 -7.28
C PHE A 46 -2.93 -12.08 -8.79
N ASN A 47 -1.68 -11.81 -9.20
CA ASN A 47 -1.33 -11.67 -10.59
C ASN A 47 -0.04 -12.45 -10.90
N PRO A 48 -0.12 -13.66 -11.46
CA PRO A 48 1.07 -14.43 -11.79
C PRO A 48 1.91 -13.68 -12.84
N PRO A 49 3.25 -13.80 -12.78
CA PRO A 49 4.15 -13.05 -13.67
C PRO A 49 4.03 -13.47 -15.14
N THR A 50 3.60 -14.72 -15.39
CA THR A 50 3.37 -15.23 -16.75
C THR A 50 2.10 -16.06 -16.80
N ALA A 51 1.52 -16.22 -18.00
CA ALA A 51 0.32 -17.05 -18.22
C ALA A 51 0.54 -18.56 -17.98
N PHE A 52 1.79 -19.00 -17.83
CA PHE A 52 2.17 -20.40 -17.62
C PHE A 52 2.67 -20.66 -16.20
N SER A 53 2.78 -19.63 -15.37
CA SER A 53 3.23 -19.77 -13.98
C SER A 53 2.05 -20.16 -13.09
N PHE A 54 2.34 -20.91 -12.03
CA PHE A 54 1.36 -21.16 -10.99
C PHE A 54 0.98 -19.87 -10.27
N ASP A 55 -0.27 -19.79 -9.84
CA ASP A 55 -0.75 -18.73 -8.96
C ASP A 55 -0.36 -18.96 -7.49
N GLU A 56 0.48 -19.96 -7.21
CA GLU A 56 0.98 -20.27 -5.88
C GLU A 56 2.51 -20.09 -5.83
N ALA A 57 2.97 -19.42 -4.77
CA ALA A 57 4.36 -19.17 -4.46
C ALA A 57 4.71 -19.75 -3.09
N TRP A 58 5.89 -20.31 -2.95
CA TRP A 58 6.44 -20.73 -1.66
C TRP A 58 7.31 -19.61 -1.09
N LEU A 59 6.94 -19.06 0.07
CA LEU A 59 7.74 -18.04 0.74
C LEU A 59 9.05 -18.62 1.26
N LEU A 60 10.18 -18.02 0.87
CA LEU A 60 11.52 -18.43 1.30
C LEU A 60 11.99 -17.58 2.48
N CYS A 61 12.03 -16.25 2.31
CA CYS A 61 12.45 -15.32 3.35
C CYS A 61 11.86 -13.93 3.16
N GLU A 62 11.75 -13.20 4.26
CA GLU A 62 11.45 -11.77 4.26
C GLU A 62 12.73 -11.01 3.86
N CYS A 63 12.64 -10.22 2.79
CA CYS A 63 13.73 -9.31 2.41
C CYS A 63 13.56 -7.94 3.07
N SER A 64 12.32 -7.47 3.16
CA SER A 64 11.91 -6.17 3.73
C SER A 64 10.51 -6.28 4.34
N GLU A 65 10.08 -5.28 5.10
CA GLU A 65 8.74 -5.22 5.73
C GLU A 65 7.59 -5.47 4.73
N GLU A 66 7.78 -5.07 3.47
CA GLU A 66 6.80 -5.18 2.39
C GLU A 66 7.23 -6.16 1.29
N GLN A 67 8.41 -6.77 1.37
CA GLN A 67 9.00 -7.55 0.29
C GLN A 67 9.47 -8.92 0.76
N TRP A 68 9.08 -9.94 0.02
CA TRP A 68 9.35 -11.32 0.32
C TRP A 68 9.95 -12.02 -0.88
N LEU A 69 11.02 -12.78 -0.64
CA LEU A 69 11.53 -13.72 -1.63
C LEU A 69 10.63 -14.95 -1.64
N ALA A 70 10.12 -15.30 -2.81
CA ALA A 70 9.26 -16.44 -3.03
C ALA A 70 9.74 -17.27 -4.21
N TRP A 71 9.33 -18.53 -4.25
CA TRP A 71 9.60 -19.43 -5.36
C TRP A 71 8.30 -19.93 -5.97
N ILE A 72 8.14 -19.75 -7.28
CA ILE A 72 6.97 -20.18 -8.04
C ILE A 72 7.35 -21.39 -8.89
N PRO A 73 6.62 -22.52 -8.81
CA PRO A 73 6.77 -23.62 -9.75
C PRO A 73 6.63 -23.13 -11.20
N ASP A 74 7.49 -23.61 -12.10
CA ASP A 74 7.57 -23.21 -13.52
C ASP A 74 8.09 -21.78 -13.80
N TYR A 75 8.40 -20.97 -12.78
CA TYR A 75 9.04 -19.66 -12.95
C TYR A 75 10.40 -19.54 -12.28
N GLY A 76 10.54 -20.06 -11.05
CA GLY A 76 11.73 -19.91 -10.22
C GLY A 76 11.54 -18.89 -9.10
N GLU A 77 12.64 -18.26 -8.67
CA GLU A 77 12.66 -17.30 -7.57
C GLU A 77 12.21 -15.91 -8.04
N ILE A 78 11.40 -15.24 -7.22
CA ILE A 78 10.85 -13.91 -7.49
C ILE A 78 10.73 -13.11 -6.20
N LEU A 79 10.90 -11.80 -6.31
CA LEU A 79 10.61 -10.87 -5.23
C LEU A 79 9.15 -10.44 -5.32
N LEU A 80 8.37 -10.70 -4.28
CA LEU A 80 6.95 -10.34 -4.22
C LEU A 80 6.71 -9.30 -3.15
N SER A 81 5.84 -8.35 -3.46
CA SER A 81 5.36 -7.42 -2.45
C SER A 81 4.20 -8.03 -1.66
N THR A 82 4.04 -7.66 -0.39
CA THR A 82 2.97 -8.18 0.49
C THR A 82 1.54 -7.91 -0.04
N HIS A 83 1.39 -7.00 -1.01
CA HIS A 83 0.14 -6.71 -1.71
C HIS A 83 -0.10 -7.56 -2.97
N GLU A 84 0.91 -8.30 -3.45
CA GLU A 84 0.83 -9.12 -4.67
C GLU A 84 0.39 -10.56 -4.38
N PHE A 85 0.31 -10.94 -3.11
CA PHE A 85 -0.14 -12.26 -2.70
C PHE A 85 -0.96 -12.24 -1.41
N CYS A 86 -1.63 -13.34 -1.13
CA CYS A 86 -2.35 -13.59 0.11
C CYS A 86 -1.91 -14.93 0.71
N ALA A 87 -1.84 -14.99 2.04
CA ALA A 87 -1.61 -16.24 2.76
C ALA A 87 -2.77 -17.21 2.50
N THR A 88 -2.47 -18.40 1.97
CA THR A 88 -3.47 -19.45 1.87
C THR A 88 -3.79 -19.94 3.28
N LYS A 89 -5.06 -19.94 3.68
CA LYS A 89 -5.48 -20.62 4.91
C LYS A 89 -5.45 -22.11 4.63
N SER A 90 -4.50 -22.82 5.25
CA SER A 90 -4.56 -24.28 5.36
C SER A 90 -5.69 -24.73 6.29
#